data_AF-A0A842SE61-F1
#
_entry.id   AF-A0A842SE61-F1
#
_cell.length_a   1.000
_cell.length_b   1.000
_cell.length_c   1.000
_cell.angle_alpha   90.00
_cell.angle_beta   90.00
_cell.angle_gamma   90.00
#
_symmetry.space_group_name_H-M   'P 1'
#
loop_
_entity.id
_entity.type
_entity.pdbx_description
1 polymer ?
#
loop_
_entity_poly.entity_id
_entity_poly.type
_entity_poly.pdbx_seq_one_letter_code
_entity_poly.pdbx_strand_id
1 'polypeptide(L)' 'MFDFFKKPKKGQYAKLKCPRCSIHMRKLKREDVVIDVCRKCNGMWLDDKEIDKLIRISAKENRSKKKSEREKNE' A
#
# COMPACT_ATOMS: atom_id res chain seq x y z
N MET A 1 -4.23 -23.93 17.96
CA MET A 1 -5.13 -23.03 18.71
C MET A 1 -4.34 -21.74 18.94
N PHE A 2 -4.20 -20.85 17.97
CA PHE A 2 -5.20 -19.88 17.52
C PHE A 2 -4.99 -19.51 16.02
N ASP A 3 -6.00 -19.74 15.18
CA ASP A 3 -6.04 -19.30 13.78
C ASP A 3 -6.34 -17.80 13.67
N PHE A 4 -5.32 -16.97 13.92
CA PHE A 4 -5.34 -15.51 13.72
C PHE A 4 -5.31 -15.13 12.23
N PHE A 5 -4.99 -16.07 11.33
CA PHE A 5 -4.81 -15.85 9.88
C PHE A 5 -6.10 -15.98 9.06
N LYS A 6 -7.25 -15.53 9.58
CA LYS A 6 -8.44 -15.38 8.74
C LYS A 6 -8.22 -14.23 7.76
N LYS A 7 -7.78 -14.56 6.54
CA LYS A 7 -7.69 -13.61 5.41
C LYS A 7 -9.08 -13.00 5.18
N PRO A 8 -9.22 -11.67 5.21
CA PRO A 8 -10.49 -11.02 4.87
C PRO A 8 -10.86 -11.34 3.42
N LYS A 9 -12.15 -11.60 3.16
CA LYS A 9 -12.65 -11.76 1.79
C LYS A 9 -12.43 -10.45 1.04
N LYS A 10 -11.94 -10.52 -0.22
CA LYS A 10 -11.73 -9.35 -1.10
C LYS A 10 -12.94 -8.41 -1.01
N GLY A 11 -12.73 -7.19 -0.51
CA GLY A 11 -13.79 -6.17 -0.35
C GLY A 11 -14.29 -5.93 1.08
N GLN A 12 -13.93 -6.76 2.07
CA GLN A 12 -14.31 -6.57 3.48
C GLN A 12 -13.09 -6.29 4.36
N TYR A 13 -12.48 -5.12 4.17
CA TYR A 13 -11.45 -4.63 5.08
C TYR A 13 -12.12 -4.07 6.34
N ALA A 14 -12.11 -4.85 7.43
CA ALA A 14 -12.53 -4.38 8.76
C ALA A 14 -11.79 -3.09 9.13
N LYS A 15 -12.42 -2.21 9.93
CA LYS A 15 -11.79 -0.95 10.35
C LYS A 15 -10.56 -1.25 11.21
N LEU A 16 -9.38 -1.27 10.60
CA LEU A 16 -8.10 -1.52 11.27
C LEU A 16 -7.79 -0.40 12.27
N LYS A 17 -7.32 -0.80 13.45
CA LYS A 17 -6.77 0.10 14.46
C LYS A 17 -5.25 0.04 14.40
N CYS A 18 -4.61 1.20 14.48
CA CYS A 18 -3.15 1.27 14.53
C CYS A 18 -2.63 0.59 15.82
N PRO A 19 -1.69 -0.36 15.76
CA PRO A 19 -1.19 -1.05 16.95
C PRO A 19 -0.39 -0.12 17.89
N ARG A 20 0.17 0.97 17.37
CA ARG A 20 0.92 1.96 18.15
C ARG A 20 0.02 3.01 18.81
N CYS A 21 -1.07 3.39 18.15
CA CYS A 21 -1.91 4.52 18.57
C CYS A 21 -3.32 4.13 19.02
N SER A 22 -3.75 2.90 18.75
CA SER A 22 -5.10 2.37 18.99
C SER A 22 -6.24 3.16 18.35
N ILE A 23 -5.93 4.04 17.38
CA ILE A 23 -6.91 4.83 16.61
C ILE A 23 -7.25 4.14 15.29
N HIS A 24 -8.43 4.46 14.75
CA HIS A 24 -8.85 3.99 13.43
C HIS A 24 -7.93 4.54 12.33
N MET A 25 -7.48 3.65 11.45
CA MET A 25 -6.69 3.99 10.28
C MET A 25 -7.61 4.49 9.16
N ARG A 26 -7.05 5.35 8.28
CA ARG A 26 -7.73 5.86 7.09
C ARG A 26 -7.30 5.03 5.89
N LYS A 27 -8.24 4.58 5.07
CA LYS A 27 -7.96 3.95 3.77
C LYS A 27 -7.55 4.99 2.74
N LEU A 28 -6.42 4.76 2.10
CA LEU A 28 -5.94 5.49 0.95
C LEU A 28 -5.96 4.54 -0.25
N LYS A 29 -6.80 4.83 -1.25
CA LYS A 29 -6.84 4.05 -2.49
C LYS A 29 -5.94 4.73 -3.52
N ARG A 30 -4.95 4.00 -4.04
CA ARG A 30 -4.05 4.45 -5.12
C ARG A 30 -4.13 3.42 -6.22
N GLU A 31 -4.72 3.81 -7.33
CA GLU A 31 -5.09 2.93 -8.45
C GLU A 31 -5.87 1.71 -7.97
N ASP A 32 -5.13 0.66 -7.69
CA ASP A 32 -5.55 -0.71 -7.61
C ASP A 32 -4.95 -1.38 -6.34
N VAL A 33 -4.44 -0.55 -5.42
CA VAL A 33 -3.90 -0.86 -4.09
C VAL A 33 -4.65 -0.01 -3.05
N VAL A 34 -5.05 -0.62 -1.94
CA VAL A 34 -5.66 0.06 -0.79
C VAL A 34 -4.65 0.03 0.35
N ILE A 35 -4.34 1.17 0.95
CA ILE A 35 -3.36 1.27 2.04
C ILE A 35 -4.05 1.86 3.26
N ASP A 36 -3.94 1.21 4.41
CA ASP A 36 -4.42 1.76 5.67
C ASP A 36 -3.33 2.63 6.31
N VAL A 37 -3.61 3.91 6.55
CA VAL A 37 -2.66 4.89 7.10
C VAL A 37 -3.16 5.46 8.42
N CYS A 38 -2.30 5.43 9.44
CA CYS A 38 -2.57 6.05 10.73
C CYS A 38 -2.37 7.58 10.64
N ARG A 39 -3.38 8.35 11.04
CA ARG A 39 -3.32 9.83 11.02
C ARG A 39 -2.43 10.44 12.11
N LYS A 40 -2.02 9.67 13.12
CA LYS A 40 -1.26 10.17 14.29
C LYS A 40 0.24 9.90 14.17
N CYS A 41 0.61 8.68 13.75
CA CYS A 41 2.02 8.29 13.63
C CYS A 41 2.49 8.09 12.19
N ASN A 42 1.62 8.30 11.20
CA ASN A 42 1.88 8.04 9.78
C ASN A 42 2.29 6.58 9.46
N GLY A 43 2.05 5.64 10.38
CA GLY A 43 2.28 4.22 10.13
C GLY A 43 1.34 3.69 9.05
N MET A 44 1.89 2.86 8.15
CA MET A 44 1.17 2.23 7.05
C MET A 44 0.99 0.74 7.34
N TRP A 45 -0.19 0.22 7.01
CA TRP A 45 -0.48 -1.21 7.05
C TRP A 45 -0.74 -1.70 5.63
N LEU A 46 0.06 -2.67 5.21
CA LEU A 46 0.05 -3.27 3.88
C LEU A 46 -0.05 -4.78 4.04
N ASP A 47 -0.83 -5.45 3.19
CA ASP A 47 -0.75 -6.90 3.07
C ASP A 47 0.41 -7.33 2.15
N ASP A 48 0.84 -8.59 2.26
CA ASP A 48 1.98 -9.11 1.49
C ASP A 48 1.78 -8.99 -0.04
N LYS A 49 0.53 -9.02 -0.51
CA LYS A 49 0.21 -8.96 -1.95
C LYS A 49 0.16 -7.53 -2.47
N GLU A 50 -0.18 -6.58 -1.61
CA GLU A 50 -0.14 -5.14 -1.89
C GLU A 50 1.31 -4.67 -2.06
N ILE A 51 2.24 -5.19 -1.26
CA ILE A 51 3.68 -4.91 -1.39
C ILE A 51 4.20 -5.35 -2.76
N ASP A 52 3.91 -6.59 -3.17
CA ASP A 52 4.30 -7.09 -4.50
C ASP A 52 3.78 -6.20 -5.64
N LYS A 53 2.55 -5.71 -5.52
CA LYS A 53 1.94 -4.83 -6.51
C LYS A 53 2.62 -3.46 -6.55
N LEU A 54 2.92 -2.87 -5.39
CA LEU A 54 3.64 -1.60 -5.28
C LEU A 54 5.07 -1.69 -5.85
N ILE A 55 5.78 -2.80 -5.62
CA ILE A 55 7.13 -3.02 -6.19
C ILE A 55 7.05 -3.06 -7.73
N ARG A 56 6.07 -3.77 -8.29
CA ARG A 56 5.88 -3.84 -9.75
C ARG A 56 5.52 -2.49 -10.38
N ILE A 57 4.71 -1.68 -9.71
CA ILE A 57 4.33 -0.33 -10.18
C ILE A 57 5.53 0.60 -10.14
N SER A 58 6.26 0.66 -9.02
CA SER A 58 7.42 1.55 -8.87
C SER A 58 8.55 1.24 -9.87
N ALA A 59 8.75 -0.04 -10.21
CA ALA A 59 9.70 -0.45 -11.25
C ALA A 59 9.32 0.05 -12.65
N LYS A 60 8.01 0.15 -12.95
CA LYS A 60 7.52 0.69 -14.23
C LYS A 60 7.66 2.20 -14.30
N GLU A 61 7.28 2.93 -13.25
CA GLU A 61 7.39 4.40 -13.22
C GLU A 61 8.85 4.88 -13.41
N ASN A 62 9.80 4.19 -12.78
CA ASN A 62 11.22 4.50 -12.92
C ASN A 62 11.76 4.28 -14.35
N ARG A 63 11.17 3.34 -15.11
CA ARG A 63 11.54 3.14 -16.52
C ARG A 63 11.00 4.25 -17.42
N SER A 64 9.79 4.73 -17.16
CA SER A 64 9.18 5.81 -17.94
C SER A 64 9.92 7.14 -17.79
N LYS A 65 10.39 7.46 -16.57
CA LYS A 65 11.19 8.68 -16.31
C LYS A 65 12.55 8.65 -17.00
N LYS A 66 13.21 7.48 -17.05
CA LYS A 66 14.51 7.31 -17.74
C LYS A 66 14.44 7.50 -19.25
N LYS A 67 13.28 7.29 -19.88
CA LYS A 67 13.14 7.44 -21.34
C LYS A 67 12.99 8.92 -21.75
N SER A 68 12.22 9.70 -20.99
CA SER A 68 12.00 11.13 -21.24
C SER A 68 13.23 12.02 -20.98
N GLU A 69 14.22 11.52 -20.26
CA GLU A 69 15.44 12.27 -19.89
C GLU A 69 16.61 12.00 -20.85
N ARG A 70 16.55 10.89 -21.61
CA ARG A 70 17.54 10.53 -22.62
C ARG A 70 17.27 11.22 -23.97
N GLU A 71 16.02 11.47 -24.30
CA GLU A 71 15.58 12.15 -25.54
C GLU A 71 15.73 13.69 -25.49
N LYS A 72 16.14 14.28 -24.36
CA LYS A 72 16.35 15.73 -24.21
C LYS A 72 17.83 16.16 -24.21
N ASN A 73 18.75 15.20 -24.33
CA ASN A 73 20.19 15.44 -24.37
C ASN A 73 20.81 15.09 -25.73
N GLU A 74 20.00 14.96 -26.79
CA GLU A 74 20.40 14.86 -28.19
C GLU A 74 19.87 16.06 -28.98
#